data_AF-A0A537HLP5-F1
#
_entry.id   AF-A0A537HLP5-F1
#
_cell.length_a   1.000
_cell.length_b   1.000
_cell.length_c   1.000
_cell.angle_alpha   90.00
_cell.angle_beta   90.00
_cell.angle_gamma   90.00
#
_symmetry.space_group_name_H-M   'P 1'
#
loop_
_entity.id
_entity.type
_entity.pdbx_description
1 polymer ?
#
loop_
_entity_poly.entity_id
_entity_poly.type
_entity_poly.pdbx_seq_one_letter_code
_entity_poly.pdbx_strand_id
1 'polypeptide(L)'
;MRKNILVAGITLLALALLFGVSDSTGLFFSIPISILNIILGLVTRAPPGLEIQPESARIKLVIDRGVVGASIYQLVFLNSKLILKRLSSVMVTVILAFVLAVVGLESLFIVGALMGGISGFSLQEFLTQRIRNKIGSEMELTSVGKNDIEIEYGDILEVRLVKSRLYLIAGIKSLSASFPRGYARKIEPMLTNIFESKFTTEESIRAAEAAEKENEKRQHPGGDRGKFPRRKNSVGFYE
;
A
#
# COMPACT_ATOMS: atom_id res chain seq x y z
N MET A 1 -3.73 -14.41 1.61
CA MET A 1 -4.78 -13.95 0.67
C MET A 1 -5.65 -15.13 0.23
N ARG A 2 -5.20 -16.07 -0.62
CA ARG A 2 -5.94 -17.34 -0.90
C ARG A 2 -6.40 -18.06 0.37
N LYS A 3 -5.47 -18.25 1.32
CA LYS A 3 -5.75 -18.83 2.64
C LYS A 3 -6.83 -18.05 3.39
N ASN A 4 -6.88 -16.72 3.27
CA ASN A 4 -7.82 -15.87 3.99
C ASN A 4 -9.23 -15.99 3.39
N ILE A 5 -9.35 -16.08 2.06
CA ILE A 5 -10.64 -16.32 1.37
C ILE A 5 -11.18 -17.71 1.73
N LEU A 6 -10.31 -18.73 1.71
CA LEU A 6 -10.68 -20.10 2.09
C LEU A 6 -11.10 -20.18 3.56
N VAL A 7 -10.33 -19.57 4.47
CA VAL A 7 -10.68 -19.49 5.89
C VAL A 7 -12.01 -18.77 6.05
N ALA A 8 -12.23 -17.64 5.40
CA ALA A 8 -13.48 -16.91 5.48
C ALA A 8 -14.67 -17.73 4.97
N GLY A 9 -14.52 -18.45 3.84
CA GLY A 9 -15.55 -19.35 3.31
C GLY A 9 -15.87 -20.51 4.26
N ILE A 10 -14.85 -21.13 4.87
CA ILE A 10 -15.03 -22.21 5.86
C ILE A 10 -15.68 -21.67 7.15
N THR A 11 -15.25 -20.50 7.62
CA THR A 11 -15.84 -19.86 8.81
C THR A 11 -17.29 -19.48 8.57
N LEU A 12 -17.62 -18.96 7.37
CA LEU A 12 -19.00 -18.69 6.98
C LEU A 12 -19.85 -19.95 6.92
N LEU A 13 -19.29 -21.05 6.40
CA LEU A 13 -19.98 -22.35 6.36
C LEU A 13 -20.24 -22.88 7.78
N ALA A 14 -19.25 -22.77 8.68
CA ALA A 14 -19.41 -23.17 10.06
C ALA A 14 -20.46 -22.32 10.79
N LEU A 15 -20.46 -21.00 10.58
CA LEU A 15 -21.48 -20.09 11.11
C LEU A 15 -22.87 -20.41 10.56
N ALA A 16 -22.98 -20.68 9.26
CA ALA A 16 -24.21 -21.10 8.61
C ALA A 16 -24.78 -22.36 9.25
N LEU A 17 -23.95 -23.37 9.51
CA LEU A 17 -24.36 -24.62 10.13
C LEU A 17 -24.69 -24.48 11.62
N LEU A 18 -23.97 -23.64 12.36
CA LEU A 18 -24.21 -23.43 13.79
C LEU A 18 -25.47 -22.59 14.07
N PHE A 19 -25.71 -21.54 13.29
CA PHE A 19 -26.80 -20.59 13.53
C PHE A 19 -28.02 -20.84 12.63
N GLY A 20 -27.81 -21.38 11.43
CA GLY A 20 -28.89 -21.63 10.48
C GLY A 20 -29.81 -22.81 10.85
N VAL A 21 -29.38 -23.73 11.72
CA VAL A 21 -30.28 -24.81 12.22
C VAL A 21 -31.52 -24.23 12.92
N SER A 22 -31.46 -22.98 13.39
CA SER A 22 -32.57 -22.29 14.06
C SER A 22 -33.45 -21.46 13.11
N ASP A 23 -33.02 -21.23 11.86
CA ASP A 23 -33.74 -20.45 10.84
C ASP A 23 -33.44 -21.00 9.44
N SER A 24 -34.44 -21.66 8.85
CA SER A 24 -34.34 -22.29 7.52
C SER A 24 -33.99 -21.29 6.43
N THR A 25 -34.42 -20.03 6.55
CA THR A 25 -34.13 -18.97 5.58
C THR A 25 -32.65 -18.58 5.63
N GLY A 26 -32.09 -18.51 6.85
CA GLY A 26 -30.66 -18.33 7.07
C GLY A 26 -29.80 -19.39 6.37
N LEU A 27 -30.18 -20.67 6.45
CA LEU A 27 -29.46 -21.76 5.76
C LEU A 27 -29.48 -21.64 4.24
N PHE A 28 -30.65 -21.34 3.67
CA PHE A 28 -30.83 -21.25 2.22
C PHE A 28 -29.93 -20.20 1.57
N PHE A 29 -29.67 -19.08 2.25
CA PHE A 29 -28.77 -18.05 1.73
C PHE A 29 -27.31 -18.28 2.12
N SER A 30 -27.06 -18.73 3.36
CA SER A 30 -25.71 -18.77 3.89
C SER A 30 -24.86 -19.91 3.33
N ILE A 31 -25.45 -21.07 3.06
CA ILE A 31 -24.72 -22.23 2.51
C ILE A 31 -24.22 -21.94 1.08
N PRO A 32 -25.05 -21.50 0.11
CA PRO A 32 -24.58 -21.21 -1.24
C PRO A 32 -23.50 -20.13 -1.29
N ILE A 33 -23.64 -19.07 -0.48
CA ILE A 33 -22.64 -17.99 -0.39
C ILE A 33 -21.31 -18.54 0.16
N SER A 34 -21.37 -19.42 1.16
CA SER A 34 -20.17 -20.03 1.73
C SER A 34 -19.47 -20.95 0.73
N ILE A 35 -20.24 -21.78 0.02
CA ILE A 35 -19.72 -22.64 -1.07
C ILE A 35 -19.07 -21.78 -2.16
N LEU A 36 -19.73 -20.70 -2.58
CA LEU A 36 -19.21 -19.80 -3.59
C LEU A 36 -17.88 -19.17 -3.15
N ASN A 37 -17.77 -18.71 -1.90
CA ASN A 37 -16.50 -18.19 -1.37
C ASN A 37 -15.39 -19.24 -1.32
N ILE A 38 -15.72 -20.49 -0.98
CA ILE A 38 -14.75 -21.60 -1.02
C ILE A 38 -14.28 -21.85 -2.45
N ILE A 39 -15.20 -21.92 -3.42
CA ILE A 39 -14.87 -22.10 -4.85
C ILE A 39 -13.97 -20.96 -5.32
N LEU A 40 -14.33 -19.71 -5.02
CA LEU A 40 -13.49 -18.54 -5.34
C LEU A 40 -12.10 -18.70 -4.71
N GLY A 41 -12.00 -19.10 -3.45
CA GLY A 41 -10.73 -19.34 -2.78
C GLY A 41 -9.89 -20.45 -3.41
N LEU A 42 -10.51 -21.50 -3.94
CA LEU A 42 -9.80 -22.60 -4.63
C LEU A 42 -9.30 -22.18 -6.01
N VAL A 43 -10.11 -21.44 -6.77
CA VAL A 43 -9.76 -20.97 -8.12
C VAL A 43 -8.77 -19.81 -8.07
N THR A 44 -8.78 -19.02 -6.99
CA THR A 44 -7.88 -17.87 -6.83
C THR A 44 -6.44 -18.33 -6.64
N ARG A 45 -5.60 -18.08 -7.65
CA ARG A 45 -4.16 -18.37 -7.60
C ARG A 45 -3.46 -17.51 -6.54
N ALA A 46 -2.39 -18.05 -5.98
CA ALA A 46 -1.53 -17.28 -5.09
C ALA A 46 -0.86 -16.14 -5.89
N PRO A 47 -0.79 -14.91 -5.33
CA PRO A 47 -0.01 -13.84 -5.95
C PRO A 47 1.47 -14.25 -6.08
N PRO A 48 2.14 -13.96 -7.21
CA PRO A 48 3.57 -14.24 -7.40
C PRO A 48 4.45 -13.41 -6.45
N GLY A 49 3.95 -12.26 -5.99
CA GLY A 49 4.51 -11.51 -4.89
C GLY A 49 5.56 -10.48 -5.31
N LEU A 50 6.82 -10.87 -5.38
CA LEU A 50 7.91 -9.96 -5.75
C LEU A 50 8.85 -10.68 -6.71
N GLU A 51 9.09 -10.10 -7.87
CA GLU A 51 10.05 -10.61 -8.86
C GLU A 51 11.13 -9.56 -9.09
N ILE A 52 12.38 -9.94 -8.81
CA ILE A 52 13.57 -9.12 -9.02
C ILE A 52 14.25 -9.65 -10.27
N GLN A 53 14.51 -8.77 -11.25
CA GLN A 53 15.09 -9.14 -12.55
C GLN A 53 14.37 -10.34 -13.20
N PRO A 54 13.07 -10.22 -13.53
CA PRO A 54 12.39 -11.26 -14.30
C PRO A 54 13.09 -11.47 -15.65
N GLU A 55 12.84 -12.61 -16.30
CA GLU A 55 13.56 -13.08 -17.52
C GLU A 55 13.60 -12.07 -18.69
N SER A 56 12.76 -11.03 -18.65
CA SER A 56 12.80 -9.93 -19.60
C SER A 56 13.90 -8.91 -19.27
N ALA A 57 14.87 -8.75 -20.16
CA ALA A 57 15.98 -7.78 -20.05
C ALA A 57 15.55 -6.30 -19.91
N ARG A 58 14.26 -5.97 -20.09
CA ARG A 58 13.73 -4.60 -19.96
C ARG A 58 13.14 -4.30 -18.58
N ILE A 59 12.84 -5.32 -17.79
CA ILE A 59 12.14 -5.19 -16.52
C ILE A 59 13.14 -5.42 -15.38
N LYS A 60 13.29 -4.43 -14.52
CA LYS A 60 14.21 -4.47 -13.37
C LYS A 60 13.54 -5.06 -12.12
N LEU A 61 12.28 -4.69 -11.88
CA LEU A 61 11.56 -5.09 -10.67
C LEU A 61 10.05 -5.14 -10.96
N VAL A 62 9.38 -6.18 -10.48
CA VAL A 62 7.92 -6.26 -10.49
C VAL A 62 7.43 -6.46 -9.06
N ILE A 63 6.64 -5.50 -8.59
CA ILE A 63 5.94 -5.59 -7.31
C ILE A 63 4.48 -5.88 -7.61
N ASP A 64 4.04 -7.07 -7.22
CA ASP A 64 2.73 -7.59 -7.56
C ASP A 64 1.55 -6.78 -6.99
N ARG A 65 1.78 -6.06 -5.88
CA ARG A 65 0.70 -5.38 -5.14
C ARG A 65 1.19 -4.13 -4.43
N GLY A 66 0.99 -2.98 -5.08
CA GLY A 66 1.03 -1.66 -4.47
C GLY A 66 -0.37 -1.04 -4.39
N VAL A 67 -0.75 -0.57 -3.20
CA VAL A 67 -2.02 0.12 -2.98
C VAL A 67 -1.80 1.62 -3.09
N VAL A 68 -2.46 2.27 -4.04
CA VAL A 68 -2.46 3.73 -4.23
C VAL A 68 -3.88 4.24 -3.96
N GLY A 69 -4.04 4.99 -2.87
CA GLY A 69 -5.36 5.32 -2.35
C GLY A 69 -6.14 4.06 -1.97
N ALA A 70 -7.25 3.79 -2.65
CA ALA A 70 -8.04 2.56 -2.50
C ALA A 70 -7.92 1.62 -3.71
N SER A 71 -7.12 1.95 -4.73
CA SER A 71 -6.91 1.11 -5.91
C SER A 71 -5.67 0.23 -5.75
N ILE A 72 -5.70 -0.95 -6.36
CA ILE A 72 -4.60 -1.92 -6.32
C ILE A 72 -3.89 -1.90 -7.67
N TYR A 73 -2.58 -1.73 -7.64
CA TYR A 73 -1.71 -1.73 -8.80
C TYR A 73 -0.62 -2.79 -8.70
N GLN A 74 -0.16 -3.27 -9.84
CA GLN A 74 1.11 -3.96 -9.99
C GLN A 74 2.13 -2.95 -10.51
N LEU A 75 3.24 -2.79 -9.80
CA LEU A 75 4.29 -1.84 -10.17
C LEU A 75 5.34 -2.59 -11.00
N VAL A 76 5.60 -2.08 -12.19
CA VAL A 76 6.58 -2.62 -13.13
C VAL A 76 7.65 -1.56 -13.34
N PHE A 77 8.82 -1.77 -12.77
CA PHE A 77 9.98 -0.90 -12.95
C PHE A 77 10.73 -1.37 -14.18
N LEU A 78 10.74 -0.51 -15.20
CA LEU A 78 11.50 -0.71 -16.43
C LEU A 78 12.85 -0.01 -16.31
N ASN A 79 13.63 -0.01 -17.40
CA ASN A 79 14.94 0.63 -17.43
C ASN A 79 14.89 2.15 -17.26
N SER A 80 13.85 2.82 -17.78
CA SER A 80 13.74 4.29 -17.80
C SER A 80 12.46 4.86 -17.18
N LYS A 81 11.51 3.99 -16.84
CA LYS A 81 10.18 4.40 -16.39
C LYS A 81 9.55 3.38 -15.45
N LEU A 82 8.58 3.83 -14.67
CA LEU A 82 7.72 3.03 -13.82
C LEU A 82 6.31 2.99 -14.42
N ILE A 83 5.76 1.79 -14.56
CA ILE A 83 4.35 1.58 -14.95
C ILE A 83 3.59 0.98 -13.77
N LEU A 84 2.50 1.62 -13.38
CA LEU A 84 1.52 1.09 -12.43
C LEU A 84 0.35 0.51 -13.21
N LYS A 85 0.35 -0.81 -13.34
CA LYS A 85 -0.72 -1.60 -13.95
C LYS A 85 -1.91 -1.71 -13.01
N ARG A 86 -3.07 -1.19 -13.39
CA ARG A 86 -4.25 -1.22 -12.52
C ARG A 86 -4.83 -2.64 -12.45
N LEU A 87 -4.75 -3.27 -11.28
CA LEU A 87 -5.35 -4.58 -11.04
C LEU A 87 -6.78 -4.47 -10.49
N SER A 88 -7.07 -3.45 -9.70
CA SER A 88 -8.38 -3.24 -9.11
C SER A 88 -8.64 -1.76 -8.84
N SER A 89 -9.87 -1.30 -9.08
CA SER A 89 -10.27 0.09 -8.84
C SER A 89 -11.00 0.23 -7.51
N VAL A 90 -11.15 1.48 -7.03
CA VAL A 90 -11.95 1.83 -5.84
C VAL A 90 -13.37 1.23 -5.89
N MET A 91 -13.96 1.18 -7.08
CA MET A 91 -15.29 0.58 -7.29
C MET A 91 -15.31 -0.90 -6.88
N VAL A 92 -14.25 -1.64 -7.21
CA VAL A 92 -14.15 -3.07 -6.90
C VAL A 92 -13.61 -3.30 -5.48
N THR A 93 -12.70 -2.47 -4.99
CA THR A 93 -12.07 -2.66 -3.68
C THR A 93 -12.90 -2.21 -2.50
N VAL A 94 -13.72 -1.17 -2.66
CA VAL A 94 -14.50 -0.59 -1.55
C VAL A 94 -15.98 -0.68 -1.83
N ILE A 95 -16.42 -0.17 -2.98
CA ILE A 95 -17.85 0.01 -3.25
C ILE A 95 -18.56 -1.34 -3.39
N LEU A 96 -17.95 -2.31 -4.08
CA LEU A 96 -18.50 -3.66 -4.21
C LEU A 96 -18.74 -4.34 -2.86
N ALA A 97 -17.74 -4.30 -1.96
CA ALA A 97 -17.88 -4.89 -0.63
C ALA A 97 -18.94 -4.17 0.21
N PHE A 98 -19.01 -2.85 0.10
CA PHE A 98 -20.04 -2.05 0.78
C PHE A 98 -21.45 -2.37 0.28
N VAL A 99 -21.66 -2.40 -1.04
CA VAL A 99 -22.97 -2.73 -1.64
C VAL A 99 -23.41 -4.13 -1.23
N LEU A 100 -22.52 -5.11 -1.28
CA LEU A 100 -22.85 -6.48 -0.86
C LEU A 100 -23.16 -6.56 0.64
N ALA A 101 -22.44 -5.80 1.48
CA ALA A 101 -22.76 -5.72 2.90
C ALA A 101 -24.15 -5.09 3.15
N VAL A 102 -24.53 -4.05 2.41
CA VAL A 102 -25.88 -3.44 2.51
C VAL A 102 -26.96 -4.43 2.06
N VAL A 103 -26.79 -5.09 0.92
CA VAL A 103 -27.74 -6.12 0.44
C VAL A 103 -27.86 -7.28 1.45
N GLY A 104 -26.73 -7.68 2.03
CA GLY A 104 -26.70 -8.69 3.07
C GLY A 104 -27.41 -8.25 4.34
N LEU A 105 -27.24 -6.98 4.76
CA LEU A 105 -27.91 -6.39 5.91
C LEU A 105 -29.43 -6.50 5.80
N GLU A 106 -29.98 -6.18 4.64
CA GLU A 106 -31.43 -6.28 4.38
C GLU A 106 -31.94 -7.72 4.43
N SER A 107 -31.08 -8.71 4.13
CA SER A 107 -31.47 -10.12 4.04
C SER A 107 -31.40 -10.85 5.39
N LEU A 108 -30.33 -10.65 6.17
CA LEU A 108 -30.05 -11.40 7.40
C LEU A 108 -29.43 -10.52 8.50
N PHE A 109 -29.76 -9.23 8.53
CA PHE A 109 -29.21 -8.26 9.47
C PHE A 109 -27.67 -8.32 9.54
N ILE A 110 -27.11 -8.27 10.75
CA ILE A 110 -25.66 -8.22 10.97
C ILE A 110 -24.94 -9.43 10.34
N VAL A 111 -25.55 -10.61 10.41
CA VAL A 111 -24.97 -11.83 9.84
C VAL A 111 -24.87 -11.67 8.32
N GLY A 112 -25.94 -11.24 7.67
CA GLY A 112 -25.94 -11.00 6.23
C GLY A 112 -24.95 -9.91 5.82
N ALA A 113 -24.83 -8.83 6.59
CA ALA A 113 -23.86 -7.76 6.31
C ALA A 113 -22.41 -8.26 6.33
N LEU A 114 -22.05 -9.09 7.32
CA LEU A 114 -20.74 -9.72 7.40
C LEU A 114 -20.50 -10.67 6.22
N MET A 115 -21.49 -11.48 5.87
CA MET A 115 -21.43 -12.37 4.72
C MET A 115 -21.23 -11.62 3.41
N GLY A 116 -21.96 -10.52 3.22
CA GLY A 116 -21.85 -9.63 2.06
C GLY A 116 -20.45 -9.00 1.96
N GLY A 117 -19.94 -8.45 3.06
CA GLY A 117 -18.60 -7.86 3.11
C GLY A 117 -17.48 -8.86 2.79
N ILE A 118 -17.54 -10.05 3.38
CA ILE A 118 -16.58 -11.14 3.11
C ILE A 118 -16.65 -11.59 1.64
N SER A 119 -17.87 -11.72 1.11
CA SER A 119 -18.06 -12.11 -0.29
C SER A 119 -17.54 -11.06 -1.26
N GLY A 120 -17.75 -9.77 -0.95
CA GLY A 120 -17.19 -8.67 -1.73
C GLY A 120 -15.67 -8.64 -1.72
N PHE A 121 -15.05 -8.88 -0.57
CA PHE A 121 -13.59 -9.03 -0.48
C PHE A 121 -13.09 -10.21 -1.32
N SER A 122 -13.75 -11.37 -1.22
CA SER A 122 -13.36 -12.58 -1.96
C SER A 122 -13.49 -12.37 -3.47
N LEU A 123 -14.56 -11.71 -3.92
CA LEU A 123 -14.78 -11.37 -5.32
C LEU A 123 -13.75 -10.34 -5.82
N GLN A 124 -13.43 -9.32 -5.02
CA GLN A 124 -12.37 -8.37 -5.37
C GLN A 124 -11.03 -9.09 -5.57
N GLU A 125 -10.63 -9.97 -4.67
CA GLU A 125 -9.38 -10.72 -4.80
C GLU A 125 -9.38 -11.58 -6.06
N PHE A 126 -10.47 -12.28 -6.35
CA PHE A 126 -10.62 -13.08 -7.56
C PHE A 126 -10.48 -12.23 -8.83
N LEU A 127 -11.19 -11.10 -8.91
CA LEU A 127 -11.14 -10.19 -10.06
C LEU A 127 -9.74 -9.59 -10.24
N THR A 128 -9.09 -9.22 -9.13
CA THR A 128 -7.71 -8.69 -9.13
C THR A 128 -6.73 -9.72 -9.72
N GLN A 129 -6.85 -10.98 -9.32
CA GLN A 129 -6.02 -12.08 -9.82
C GLN A 129 -6.32 -12.41 -11.28
N ARG A 130 -7.58 -12.32 -11.70
CA ARG A 130 -7.98 -12.53 -13.10
C ARG A 130 -7.37 -11.48 -14.02
N ILE A 131 -7.44 -10.20 -13.64
CA ILE A 131 -6.82 -9.11 -14.41
C ILE A 131 -5.31 -9.29 -14.47
N ARG A 132 -4.67 -9.64 -13.35
CA ARG A 132 -3.24 -9.95 -13.32
C ARG A 132 -2.85 -11.07 -14.28
N ASN A 133 -3.56 -12.19 -14.24
CA ASN A 133 -3.29 -13.31 -15.12
C ASN A 133 -3.41 -12.89 -16.58
N LYS A 134 -4.40 -12.06 -16.92
CA LYS A 134 -4.57 -11.49 -18.25
C LYS A 134 -3.35 -10.66 -18.67
N ILE A 135 -2.92 -9.71 -17.84
CA ILE A 135 -1.74 -8.87 -18.10
C ILE A 135 -0.48 -9.73 -18.29
N GLY A 136 -0.31 -10.76 -17.46
CA GLY A 136 0.82 -11.68 -17.55
C GLY A 136 0.79 -12.55 -18.81
N SER A 137 -0.38 -13.10 -19.19
CA SER A 137 -0.51 -13.95 -20.38
C SER A 137 -0.40 -13.20 -21.69
N GLU A 138 -0.78 -11.92 -21.71
CA GLU A 138 -0.77 -11.08 -22.91
C GLU A 138 0.56 -10.30 -23.06
N MET A 139 1.56 -10.54 -22.20
CA MET A 139 2.84 -9.80 -22.16
C MET A 139 2.68 -8.27 -22.08
N GLU A 140 1.54 -7.79 -21.54
CA GLU A 140 1.21 -6.36 -21.49
C GLU A 140 1.94 -5.60 -20.38
N LEU A 141 2.85 -6.24 -19.64
CA LEU A 141 3.58 -5.62 -18.53
C LEU A 141 4.35 -4.35 -18.93
N THR A 142 4.76 -4.25 -20.20
CA THR A 142 5.55 -3.12 -20.71
C THR A 142 4.73 -2.08 -21.49
N SER A 143 3.48 -2.40 -21.85
CA SER A 143 2.57 -1.46 -22.53
C SER A 143 1.83 -0.61 -21.50
N VAL A 144 1.18 0.47 -21.93
CA VAL A 144 0.32 1.29 -21.06
C VAL A 144 -1.12 1.10 -21.51
N GLY A 145 -1.95 0.56 -20.61
CA GLY A 145 -3.36 0.30 -20.84
C GLY A 145 -4.25 1.43 -20.31
N LYS A 146 -5.55 1.27 -20.55
CA LYS A 146 -6.56 2.21 -20.05
C LYS A 146 -6.56 2.21 -18.52
N ASN A 147 -6.31 3.38 -17.93
CA ASN A 147 -6.25 3.64 -16.48
C ASN A 147 -4.97 3.19 -15.75
N ASP A 148 -3.96 2.74 -16.49
CA ASP A 148 -2.60 2.59 -15.96
C ASP A 148 -1.97 3.96 -15.72
N ILE A 149 -0.93 4.01 -14.88
CA ILE A 149 -0.16 5.23 -14.65
C ILE A 149 1.26 4.97 -15.12
N GLU A 150 1.78 5.84 -15.97
CA GLU A 150 3.17 5.83 -16.42
C GLU A 150 3.89 7.03 -15.81
N ILE A 151 5.10 6.81 -15.31
CA ILE A 151 5.96 7.84 -14.73
C ILE A 151 7.37 7.62 -15.25
N GLU A 152 7.91 8.59 -15.97
CA GLU A 152 9.31 8.56 -16.39
C GLU A 152 10.25 8.85 -15.21
N TYR A 153 11.41 8.19 -15.15
CA TYR A 153 12.37 8.44 -14.07
C TYR A 153 12.97 9.85 -14.10
N GLY A 154 12.92 10.51 -15.26
CA GLY A 154 13.29 11.91 -15.42
C GLY A 154 12.41 12.86 -14.59
N ASP A 155 11.10 12.57 -14.52
CA ASP A 155 10.11 13.40 -13.82
C ASP A 155 10.12 13.22 -12.30
N ILE A 156 10.74 12.15 -11.82
CA ILE A 156 10.85 11.84 -10.39
C ILE A 156 11.99 12.67 -9.81
N LEU A 157 11.67 13.51 -8.82
CA LEU A 157 12.64 14.28 -8.06
C LEU A 157 13.21 13.47 -6.90
N GLU A 158 12.35 12.76 -6.18
CA GLU A 158 12.74 12.00 -4.99
C GLU A 158 11.91 10.73 -4.82
N VAL A 159 12.56 9.67 -4.35
CA VAL A 159 11.94 8.39 -4.01
C VAL A 159 12.22 8.07 -2.55
N ARG A 160 11.18 8.08 -1.71
CA ARG A 160 11.29 7.71 -0.29
C ARG A 160 10.69 6.34 -0.03
N LEU A 161 11.43 5.48 0.66
CA LEU A 161 10.88 4.23 1.20
C LEU A 161 10.79 4.32 2.72
N VAL A 162 9.57 4.37 3.24
CA VAL A 162 9.29 4.47 4.69
C VAL A 162 8.44 3.27 5.11
N LYS A 163 8.98 2.42 5.98
CA LYS A 163 8.37 1.17 6.48
C LYS A 163 7.91 0.19 5.40
N SER A 164 6.74 0.39 4.82
CA SER A 164 6.18 -0.45 3.75
C SER A 164 5.46 0.39 2.71
N ARG A 165 5.84 1.67 2.61
CA ARG A 165 5.24 2.61 1.68
C ARG A 165 6.34 3.30 0.88
N LEU A 166 6.17 3.26 -0.43
CA LEU A 166 6.99 3.98 -1.40
C LEU A 166 6.30 5.30 -1.71
N TYR A 167 7.05 6.38 -1.61
CA TYR A 167 6.63 7.71 -2.04
C TYR A 167 7.47 8.10 -3.24
N LEU A 168 6.79 8.53 -4.29
CA LEU A 168 7.37 9.05 -5.52
C LEU A 168 6.97 10.52 -5.61
N ILE A 169 7.95 11.41 -5.54
CA ILE A 169 7.75 12.86 -5.56
C ILE A 169 8.18 13.37 -6.93
N ALA A 170 7.27 14.03 -7.63
CA ALA A 170 7.46 14.57 -8.97
C ALA A 170 6.90 16.00 -9.01
N GLY A 171 7.77 17.01 -8.87
CA GLY A 171 7.37 18.41 -8.76
C GLY A 171 6.36 18.63 -7.64
N ILE A 172 5.16 19.11 -8.01
CA ILE A 172 4.05 19.40 -7.07
C ILE A 172 3.23 18.14 -6.75
N LYS A 173 3.43 17.03 -7.48
CA LYS A 173 2.66 15.79 -7.32
C LYS A 173 3.45 14.77 -6.51
N SER A 174 2.77 14.10 -5.60
CA SER A 174 3.32 12.93 -4.89
C SER A 174 2.39 11.74 -5.07
N LEU A 175 2.97 10.58 -5.40
CA LEU A 175 2.26 9.31 -5.43
C LEU A 175 2.79 8.42 -4.31
N SER A 176 1.89 7.83 -3.52
CA SER A 176 2.28 6.87 -2.49
C SER A 176 1.67 5.50 -2.75
N ALA A 177 2.51 4.47 -2.71
CA ALA A 177 2.13 3.08 -2.89
C ALA A 177 2.47 2.29 -1.62
N SER A 178 1.48 1.64 -1.02
CA SER A 178 1.67 0.79 0.16
C SER A 178 1.81 -0.67 -0.24
N PHE A 179 2.75 -1.38 0.38
CA PHE A 179 3.10 -2.77 0.10
C PHE A 179 2.85 -3.70 1.30
N PRO A 180 2.78 -5.03 1.08
CA PRO A 180 2.80 -6.00 2.17
C PRO A 180 4.04 -5.85 3.06
N ARG A 181 3.89 -6.19 4.35
CA ARG A 181 5.01 -6.16 5.31
C ARG A 181 6.17 -7.02 4.83
N GLY A 182 7.40 -6.55 5.05
CA GLY A 182 8.63 -7.24 4.68
C GLY A 182 9.07 -7.05 3.23
N TYR A 183 8.24 -6.45 2.36
CA TYR A 183 8.65 -6.16 0.99
C TYR A 183 9.69 -5.05 0.92
N ALA A 184 9.58 -4.03 1.77
CA ALA A 184 10.49 -2.89 1.78
C ALA A 184 11.97 -3.31 1.82
N ARG A 185 12.35 -4.19 2.76
CA ARG A 185 13.72 -4.71 2.89
C ARG A 185 14.22 -5.44 1.63
N LYS A 186 13.32 -6.08 0.88
CA LYS A 186 13.68 -6.83 -0.32
C LYS A 186 13.83 -5.93 -1.54
N ILE A 187 13.03 -4.86 -1.63
CA ILE A 187 13.03 -3.95 -2.79
C ILE A 187 14.03 -2.80 -2.63
N GLU A 188 14.37 -2.42 -1.41
CA GLU A 188 15.30 -1.35 -1.08
C GLU A 188 16.62 -1.38 -1.88
N PRO A 189 17.37 -2.50 -1.96
CA PRO A 189 18.61 -2.53 -2.75
C PRO A 189 18.35 -2.27 -4.24
N MET A 190 17.22 -2.75 -4.76
CA MET A 190 16.86 -2.56 -6.17
C MET A 190 16.42 -1.12 -6.44
N LEU A 191 15.66 -0.51 -5.55
CA LEU A 191 15.26 0.89 -5.65
C LEU A 191 16.48 1.82 -5.54
N THR A 192 17.42 1.50 -4.66
CA THR A 192 18.71 2.21 -4.55
C THR A 192 19.48 2.14 -5.86
N ASN A 193 19.53 0.97 -6.52
CA ASN A 193 20.18 0.83 -7.82
C ASN A 193 19.43 1.57 -8.95
N ILE A 194 18.10 1.56 -8.95
CA ILE A 194 17.30 2.20 -10.01
C ILE A 194 17.36 3.72 -9.93
N PHE A 195 17.28 4.29 -8.72
CA PHE A 195 17.11 5.73 -8.50
C PHE A 195 18.36 6.41 -7.96
N GLU A 196 19.38 5.65 -7.55
CA GLU A 196 20.68 6.12 -7.08
C GLU A 196 20.54 7.28 -6.08
N SER A 197 21.03 8.47 -6.45
CA SER A 197 21.02 9.68 -5.62
C SER A 197 19.62 10.22 -5.30
N LYS A 198 18.59 9.83 -6.06
CA LYS A 198 17.20 10.24 -5.81
C LYS A 198 16.52 9.38 -4.75
N PHE A 199 17.14 8.27 -4.31
CA PHE A 199 16.58 7.36 -3.33
C PHE A 199 16.96 7.75 -1.90
N THR A 200 15.96 7.87 -1.02
CA THR A 200 16.14 8.18 0.39
C THR A 200 15.40 7.18 1.28
N THR A 201 16.04 6.77 2.36
CA THR A 201 15.49 5.86 3.37
C THR A 201 15.15 6.62 4.65
N GLU A 202 14.29 6.03 5.48
CA GLU A 202 13.97 6.61 6.79
C GLU A 202 15.22 6.79 7.67
N GLU A 203 16.21 5.90 7.53
CA GLU A 203 17.50 6.00 8.22
C GLU A 203 18.38 7.12 7.66
N SER A 204 18.42 7.31 6.33
CA SER A 204 19.19 8.40 5.73
C SER A 204 18.59 9.78 6.07
N ILE A 205 17.25 9.88 6.18
CA ILE A 205 16.58 11.12 6.61
C ILE A 205 16.91 11.43 8.07
N ARG A 206 16.81 10.45 8.97
CA ARG A 206 17.17 10.66 10.38
C ARG A 206 18.65 10.97 10.57
N ALA A 207 19.54 10.36 9.79
CA ALA A 207 20.97 10.64 9.81
C ALA A 207 21.28 12.06 9.32
N ALA A 208 20.61 12.52 8.25
CA ALA A 208 20.72 13.89 7.75
C ALA A 208 20.21 14.92 8.77
N GLU A 209 19.04 14.69 9.37
CA GLU A 209 18.49 15.57 10.43
C GLU A 209 19.39 15.59 11.68
N ALA A 210 20.03 14.47 12.02
CA ALA A 210 20.99 14.41 13.13
C ALA A 210 22.28 15.17 12.80
N ALA A 211 22.78 15.06 11.57
CA ALA A 211 23.96 15.76 11.09
C ALA A 211 23.73 17.28 10.97
N GLU A 212 22.55 17.73 10.51
CA GLU A 212 22.17 19.15 10.51
C GLU A 212 22.12 19.72 11.92
N LYS A 213 21.50 19.00 12.86
CA LYS A 213 21.47 19.41 14.29
C LYS A 213 22.86 19.45 14.92
N GLU A 214 23.78 18.60 14.48
CA GLU A 214 25.18 18.66 14.93
C GLU A 214 25.94 19.83 14.29
N ASN A 215 25.69 20.13 13.02
CA ASN A 215 26.28 21.28 12.33
C ASN A 215 25.78 22.62 12.90
N GLU A 216 24.49 22.76 13.22
CA GLU A 216 23.96 23.94 13.92
C GLU A 216 24.64 24.14 15.28
N LYS A 217 24.88 23.06 16.03
CA LYS A 217 25.62 23.13 17.31
C LYS A 217 27.08 23.54 17.15
N ARG A 218 27.71 23.19 16.02
CA ARG A 218 29.10 23.57 15.71
C ARG A 218 29.22 25.02 15.18
N GLN A 219 28.17 25.56 14.56
CA GLN A 219 28.14 26.94 14.06
C GLN A 219 27.85 27.99 15.15
N HIS A 220 27.29 27.57 16.29
CA HIS A 220 27.20 28.40 17.49
C HIS A 220 28.13 27.87 18.58
N PRO A 221 29.45 28.19 18.56
CA PRO A 221 30.27 27.98 19.73
C PRO A 221 29.66 28.82 20.85
N GLY A 222 29.29 28.15 21.96
CA GLY A 222 28.66 28.79 23.11
C GLY A 222 29.43 30.05 23.50
N GLY A 223 28.83 31.20 23.17
CA GLY A 223 29.37 32.51 23.47
C GLY A 223 29.56 32.62 24.98
N ASP A 224 30.83 32.76 25.34
CA ASP A 224 31.35 33.06 26.67
C ASP A 224 30.44 34.08 27.36
N ARG A 225 29.79 33.68 28.46
CA ARG A 225 28.96 34.57 29.29
C ARG A 225 29.88 35.56 29.98
N GLY A 226 30.23 36.62 29.25
CA GLY A 226 30.93 37.79 29.74
C GLY A 226 30.24 38.34 30.98
N LYS A 227 30.97 38.30 32.10
CA LYS A 227 30.62 38.96 33.36
C LYS A 227 30.42 40.45 33.10
N PHE A 228 29.22 40.96 33.34
CA PHE A 228 28.97 42.40 33.42
C PHE A 228 29.74 43.00 34.60
N PRO A 229 30.53 44.09 34.41
CA PRO A 229 31.11 44.80 35.54
C PRO A 229 30.05 45.69 36.20
N ARG A 230 29.93 45.54 37.54
CA ARG A 230 29.20 46.45 38.43
C ARG A 230 29.71 47.87 38.25
N ARG A 231 28.83 48.81 37.89
CA ARG A 231 29.10 50.25 38.02
C ARG A 231 28.47 50.77 39.31
N LYS A 232 29.32 51.32 40.17
CA LYS A 232 29.03 52.02 41.42
C LYS A 232 29.01 53.54 41.14
N ASN A 233 28.19 54.25 41.91
CA ASN A 233 28.25 55.69 42.28
C ASN A 233 27.09 56.59 41.81
N SER A 234 26.09 56.71 42.71
CA SER A 234 25.71 57.89 43.53
C SER A 234 25.74 59.34 43.00
N VAL A 235 24.77 60.09 43.56
CA VAL A 235 24.60 61.57 43.74
C VAL A 235 23.80 62.23 42.59
N GLY A 236 22.56 62.71 42.77
CA GLY A 236 22.09 63.89 43.53
C GLY A 236 22.19 65.13 42.62
N PHE A 237 21.24 66.05 42.38
CA PHE A 237 20.20 66.72 43.18
C PHE A 237 19.34 67.59 42.20
N TYR A 238 18.14 68.03 42.66
CA TYR A 238 17.26 69.18 42.30
C TYR A 238 17.18 69.67 40.82
N GLU A 239 16.03 70.02 40.25
CA GLU A 239 14.86 70.77 40.75
C GLU A 239 13.59 70.34 39.98
#